data_AF-A0A9E2A1P7-F1
#
_entry.id   AF-A0A9E2A1P7-F1
#
_cell.length_a   1.000
_cell.length_b   1.000
_cell.length_c   1.000
_cell.angle_alpha   90.00
_cell.angle_beta   90.00
_cell.angle_gamma   90.00
#
_symmetry.space_group_name_H-M   'P 1'
#
loop_
_entity.id
_entity.type
_entity.pdbx_description
1 polymer ?
#
loop_
_entity_poly.entity_id
_entity_poly.type
_entity_poly.pdbx_seq_one_letter_code
_entity_poly.pdbx_strand_id
1 'polypeptide(L)' 'AYYRTLRLTGRAVIFTGFTLATGVGTWIFSTLQFQADMGFLLCFIFLANMVGAIVLLPALVRLLLVRDKDQKKAEEA' A
#
# COMPACT_ATOMS: atom_id res chain seq x y z
N ALA A 1 14.19 -7.08 -14.14
CA ALA A 1 12.73 -7.28 -14.15
C ALA A 1 12.07 -6.86 -12.83
N TYR A 2 12.53 -7.40 -11.69
CA TYR A 2 11.91 -7.18 -10.37
C TYR A 2 11.68 -5.70 -9.96
N TYR A 3 12.71 -4.85 -10.06
CA TYR A 3 12.59 -3.42 -9.75
C TYR A 3 11.58 -2.69 -10.67
N ARG A 4 11.48 -3.10 -11.93
CA ARG A 4 10.53 -2.52 -12.90
C ARG A 4 9.10 -2.86 -12.52
N THR A 5 8.83 -4.10 -12.12
CA THR A 5 7.51 -4.54 -11.63
C THR A 5 7.14 -3.78 -10.36
N LEU A 6 8.05 -3.68 -9.40
CA LEU A 6 7.79 -2.96 -8.15
C LEU A 6 7.50 -1.47 -8.39
N ARG A 7 8.21 -0.84 -9.34
CA ARG A 7 7.95 0.56 -9.72
C ARG A 7 6.59 0.75 -10.38
N LEU A 8 6.18 -0.19 -11.25
CA LEU A 8 4.87 -0.16 -11.92
C LEU A 8 3.74 -0.35 -10.92
N THR A 9 3.83 -1.39 -10.07
CA THR A 9 2.83 -1.67 -9.05
C THR A 9 2.76 -0.54 -8.01
N GLY A 10 3.90 -0.02 -7.55
CA GLY A 10 3.93 1.11 -6.62
C GLY A 10 3.25 2.36 -7.19
N ARG A 11 3.44 2.65 -8.48
CA ARG A 11 2.77 3.79 -9.15
C ARG A 11 1.26 3.58 -9.27
N ALA A 12 0.81 2.35 -9.53
CA ALA A 12 -0.61 2.02 -9.56
C ALA A 12 -1.27 2.18 -8.18
N VAL A 13 -0.60 1.73 -7.10
CA VAL A 13 -1.08 1.85 -5.72
C VAL A 13 -1.22 3.31 -5.29
N ILE A 14 -0.26 4.18 -5.67
CA ILE A 14 -0.35 5.61 -5.39
C ILE A 14 -1.55 6.24 -6.09
N PHE A 15 -1.79 5.87 -7.36
CA PHE A 15 -2.91 6.40 -8.13
C PHE A 15 -4.27 6.02 -7.53
N THR A 16 -4.45 4.75 -7.15
CA THR A 16 -5.69 4.31 -6.48
C THR A 16 -5.85 4.94 -5.11
N GLY A 17 -4.78 5.03 -4.31
CA GLY A 17 -4.82 5.69 -3.00
C GLY A 17 -5.23 7.17 -3.10
N PHE A 18 -4.71 7.91 -4.08
CA PHE A 18 -5.07 9.30 -4.32
C PHE A 18 -6.54 9.46 -4.77
N THR A 19 -7.01 8.56 -5.64
CA THR A 19 -8.40 8.53 -6.11
C THR A 19 -9.36 8.30 -4.94
N LEU A 20 -9.03 7.35 -4.06
CA LEU A 20 -9.83 7.02 -2.88
C LEU A 20 -9.81 8.14 -1.84
N ALA A 21 -8.64 8.76 -1.61
CA ALA A 21 -8.53 9.92 -0.72
C ALA A 21 -9.38 11.11 -1.21
N THR A 22 -9.46 11.34 -2.51
CA THR A 22 -10.30 12.39 -3.09
C THR A 22 -11.80 12.07 -2.91
N GLY A 23 -12.19 10.81 -3.13
CA GLY A 23 -13.58 10.35 -2.94
C GLY A 23 -14.04 10.45 -1.49
N VAL A 24 -13.21 10.01 -0.53
CA VAL A 24 -13.50 10.12 0.90
C VAL A 24 -13.41 11.57 1.39
N GLY A 25 -12.49 12.37 0.83
CA GLY A 25 -12.37 13.80 1.14
C GLY A 25 -13.63 14.61 0.83
N THR A 26 -14.48 14.12 -0.08
CA THR A 26 -15.79 14.74 -0.37
C THR A 26 -16.71 14.75 0.86
N TRP A 27 -16.49 13.85 1.82
CA TRP A 27 -17.32 13.69 3.03
C TRP A 27 -17.03 14.77 4.09
N ILE A 28 -15.93 15.51 3.93
CA ILE A 28 -15.60 16.68 4.77
C ILE A 28 -16.65 17.80 4.59
N PHE A 29 -17.32 17.86 3.44
CA PHE A 29 -18.40 18.83 3.17
C PHE A 29 -19.75 18.45 3.80
N SER A 30 -19.87 17.31 4.49
CA SER A 30 -21.12 16.95 5.17
C SER A 30 -21.37 17.86 6.38
N THR A 31 -22.60 18.36 6.50
CA THR A 31 -23.06 19.21 7.62
C THR A 31 -23.17 18.45 8.94
N LEU A 32 -23.12 17.12 8.91
CA LEU A 32 -23.19 16.26 10.09
C LEU A 32 -21.78 16.00 10.63
N GLN A 33 -21.45 16.63 11.75
CA GLN A 33 -20.12 16.59 12.38
C GLN A 33 -19.59 15.16 12.60
N PHE A 34 -20.46 14.20 12.93
CA PHE A 34 -20.08 12.78 13.08
C PHE A 34 -19.63 12.12 11.77
N GLN A 35 -20.17 12.56 10.63
CA GLN A 35 -19.86 11.98 9.32
C GLN A 35 -18.56 12.56 8.74
N ALA A 36 -18.30 13.84 8.99
CA ALA A 36 -17.04 14.49 8.64
C ALA A 36 -15.86 13.90 9.43
N ASP A 37 -16.06 13.59 10.72
CA ASP A 37 -15.04 12.97 11.58
C ASP A 37 -14.63 11.58 11.07
N MET A 38 -15.63 10.75 10.73
CA MET A 38 -15.37 9.42 10.16
C MET A 38 -14.66 9.50 8.80
N GLY A 39 -15.04 10.46 7.95
CA GLY A 39 -14.39 10.69 6.66
C GLY A 39 -12.91 11.08 6.80
N PHE A 40 -12.58 11.96 7.75
CA PHE A 40 -11.21 12.38 8.00
C PHE A 40 -10.35 11.23 8.55
N LEU A 41 -10.87 10.49 9.53
CA LEU A 41 -10.17 9.34 10.11
C LEU A 41 -9.92 8.26 9.06
N LEU A 42 -10.92 7.97 8.21
CA LEU A 42 -10.80 6.99 7.15
C LEU A 42 -9.77 7.41 6.10
N CYS A 43 -9.76 8.67 5.67
CA CYS A 43 -8.74 9.21 4.77
C CYS A 43 -7.32 9.03 5.32
N PHE A 44 -7.13 9.35 6.60
CA PHE A 44 -5.83 9.22 7.27
C PHE A 44 -5.38 7.75 7.35
N ILE A 45 -6.27 6.84 7.78
CA ILE A 45 -5.99 5.40 7.86
C ILE A 45 -5.69 4.81 6.49
N PHE A 46 -6.40 5.27 5.44
CA PHE A 46 -6.21 4.78 4.08
C PHE A 46 -4.86 5.20 3.51
N LEU A 47 -4.47 6.46 3.72
CA LEU A 47 -3.14 6.97 3.33
C LEU A 47 -2.02 6.28 4.11
N ALA A 48 -2.19 6.09 5.42
CA ALA A 48 -1.25 5.34 6.24
C ALA A 48 -1.10 3.88 5.74
N ASN A 49 -2.21 3.24 5.36
CA ASN A 49 -2.18 1.91 4.74
C ASN A 49 -1.46 1.89 3.39
N MET A 50 -1.65 2.91 2.55
CA MET A 50 -0.96 3.02 1.27
C MET A 50 0.56 3.09 1.46
N VAL A 51 1.02 3.93 2.40
CA VAL A 51 2.44 4.01 2.77
C VAL A 51 2.93 2.66 3.31
N GLY A 52 2.16 2.04 4.19
CA GLY A 52 2.42 0.70 4.70
C GLY A 52 2.57 -0.33 3.59
N ALA A 53 1.68 -0.37 2.62
CA ALA A 53 1.73 -1.32 1.49
C ALA A 53 2.96 -1.09 0.60
N ILE A 54 3.31 0.16 0.31
CA ILE A 54 4.49 0.50 -0.50
C ILE A 54 5.80 0.09 0.19
N VAL A 55 5.85 0.10 1.52
CA VAL A 55 7.02 -0.31 2.31
C VAL A 55 7.02 -1.82 2.59
N LEU A 56 5.86 -2.40 2.90
CA LEU A 56 5.70 -3.81 3.24
C LEU A 56 5.88 -4.71 2.02
N LEU A 57 5.37 -4.33 0.84
CA LEU A 57 5.53 -5.10 -0.40
C LEU A 57 7.01 -5.37 -0.76
N PRO A 58 7.92 -4.37 -0.83
CA PRO A 58 9.32 -4.65 -1.11
C PRO A 58 9.99 -5.46 0.00
N ALA A 59 9.61 -5.25 1.26
CA ALA A 59 10.14 -6.02 2.39
C ALA A 59 9.74 -7.50 2.29
N LEU A 60 8.46 -7.77 2.01
CA LEU A 60 7.90 -9.11 1.91
C LEU A 60 8.48 -9.87 0.72
N VAL A 61 8.66 -9.20 -0.41
CA VAL A 61 9.29 -9.85 -1.54
C VAL A 61 10.80 -10.07 -1.32
N ARG A 62 11.53 -9.16 -0.66
CA ARG A 62 12.92 -9.44 -0.28
C ARG A 62 13.01 -10.70 0.58
N LEU A 63 12.11 -10.84 1.56
CA LEU A 63 12.04 -12.00 2.44
C LEU A 63 11.72 -13.29 1.67
N LEU A 64 10.77 -13.24 0.74
CA LEU A 64 10.41 -14.39 -0.10
C LEU A 64 11.55 -14.80 -1.04
N LEU A 65 12.22 -13.84 -1.68
CA LEU A 65 13.37 -14.10 -2.57
C LEU A 65 14.59 -14.65 -1.82
N VAL A 66 14.78 -14.25 -0.56
CA VAL A 66 15.82 -14.84 0.31
C VAL A 66 15.50 -16.31 0.60
N ARG A 67 14.24 -16.62 0.99
CA ARG A 67 13.80 -18.00 1.26
C ARG A 67 13.94 -18.94 0.07
N ASP A 68 13.68 -18.46 -1.15
CA ASP A 68 13.86 -19.25 -2.38
C ASP A 68 15.34 -19.63 -2.61
N LYS A 69 16.26 -18.70 -2.34
CA LYS A 69 17.71 -18.95 -2.43
C LYS A 69 18.21 -19.96 -1.39
N ASP A 70 17.72 -19.86 -0.15
CA ASP A 70 18.11 -20.78 0.91
C ASP A 70 17.62 -22.21 0.66
N GLN A 71 16.42 -22.37 0.09
CA GLN A 71 15.88 -23.67 -0.32
C GLN A 71 16.71 -24.32 -1.43
N LYS A 72 17.03 -23.59 -2.51
CA LYS A 72 17.85 -24.16 -3.61
C LYS A 72 19.24 -24.58 -3.16
N LYS A 73 19.87 -23.80 -2.28
CA LYS A 73 21.23 -24.10 -1.79
C LYS A 73 21.27 -25.33 -0.88
N ALA A 74 20.16 -25.66 -0.21
CA ALA A 74 20.02 -26.87 0.60
C ALA A 74 19.70 -28.12 -0.24
N GLU A 75 19.16 -27.96 -1.46
CA GLU A 75 18.87 -29.06 -2.38
C GLU A 75 20.08 -29.42 -3.28
N GLU A 76 21.01 -28.47 -3.49
CA GLU A 76 22.26 -28.65 -4.25
C GLU A 76 23.45 -29.14 -3.39
N ALA A 77 23.30 -29.25 -2.06
CA ALA A 77 24.34 -29.67 -1.11
C ALA A 77 24.07 -31.07 -0.54
#